data_AF-A0A1Z5KL14-F1
#
_entry.id   AF-A0A1Z5KL14-F1
#
_cell.length_a   1.000
_cell.length_b   1.000
_cell.length_c   1.000
_cell.angle_alpha   90.00
_cell.angle_beta   90.00
_cell.angle_gamma   90.00
#
_symmetry.space_group_name_H-M   'P 1'
#
loop_
_entity.id
_entity.type
_entity.pdbx_description
1 polymer ?
#
loop_
_entity_poly.entity_id
_entity_poly.type
_entity_poly.pdbx_seq_one_letter_code
_entity_poly.pdbx_strand_id
1 'polypeptide(L)'
;MKLSPSLCFAIILPSLTQAFSPKHHADKSSWKNVSTIPPTETLTFWSAAFWSVLAPAAFAVSGGGLDFAGTDISGQDFSKGNYKGKDFTQVIAKGTNFAGSNLQGCRFYKAYLVNTNFDDADLRGASLEDTSMDGASLRNTMAAGAYFSASILDAKDLTNADFTDAQFPLKTLPQLCMRDDVTDITRESLMCP
;
A
#
# COMPACT_ATOMS: atom_id res chain seq x y z
N MET A 1 47.46 53.28 12.87
CA MET A 1 47.09 54.21 13.96
C MET A 1 45.66 53.92 14.39
N LYS A 2 45.51 53.43 15.63
CA LYS A 2 44.47 53.73 16.63
C LYS A 2 42.98 53.92 16.24
N LEU A 3 42.19 52.97 16.76
CA LEU A 3 41.11 53.12 17.76
C LEU A 3 39.62 53.26 17.32
N SER A 4 38.92 52.12 17.51
CA SER A 4 37.86 51.92 18.53
C SER A 4 36.38 51.88 18.06
N PRO A 5 35.42 51.40 18.89
CA PRO A 5 34.79 50.09 18.68
C PRO A 5 33.25 50.12 18.86
N SER A 6 32.55 49.01 18.60
CA SER A 6 31.21 48.67 19.13
C SER A 6 30.82 47.30 18.55
N LEU A 7 30.15 46.35 19.22
CA LEU A 7 29.88 46.03 20.61
C LEU A 7 29.37 44.57 20.51
N CYS A 8 29.91 43.63 21.29
CA CYS A 8 29.32 42.30 21.45
C CYS A 8 28.04 42.40 22.30
N PHE A 9 26.95 41.76 21.89
CA PHE A 9 25.96 41.19 22.81
C PHE A 9 25.25 40.01 22.13
N ALA A 10 25.53 38.81 22.62
CA ALA A 10 24.65 37.65 22.52
C ALA A 10 23.49 37.83 23.50
N ILE A 11 22.28 37.35 23.19
CA ILE A 11 21.26 36.82 24.12
C ILE A 11 20.10 36.22 23.30
N ILE A 12 20.06 34.88 23.28
CA ILE A 12 18.95 34.00 23.69
C ILE A 12 17.53 34.31 23.14
N LEU A 13 17.04 33.40 22.30
CA LEU A 13 15.63 33.11 22.00
C LEU A 13 14.83 32.75 23.27
N PRO A 14 13.53 33.06 23.29
CA PRO A 14 12.58 31.97 23.46
C PRO A 14 11.34 32.03 22.55
N SER A 15 10.95 30.83 22.16
CA SER A 15 9.65 30.33 21.72
C SER A 15 8.41 31.16 22.05
N LEU A 16 7.56 31.37 21.03
CA LEU A 16 6.12 31.55 21.21
C LEU A 16 5.35 30.63 20.25
N THR A 17 4.86 29.56 20.86
CA THR A 17 3.75 28.70 20.46
C THR A 17 2.51 29.53 20.15
N GLN A 18 1.93 29.37 18.96
CA GLN A 18 0.54 29.74 18.71
C GLN A 18 -0.23 28.48 18.33
N ALA A 19 -1.08 28.06 19.26
CA ALA A 19 -2.05 26.98 19.11
C ALA A 19 -3.25 27.50 18.30
N PHE A 20 -3.54 26.88 17.17
CA PHE A 20 -4.77 27.08 16.42
C PHE A 20 -5.82 26.09 16.93
N SER A 21 -6.92 26.63 17.45
CA SER A 21 -8.07 25.88 17.99
C SER A 21 -9.09 25.60 16.87
N PRO A 22 -9.58 24.37 16.68
CA PRO A 22 -10.77 24.11 15.89
C PRO A 22 -12.00 23.97 16.79
N LYS A 23 -12.98 24.86 16.61
CA LYS A 23 -14.36 24.66 17.07
C LYS A 23 -15.17 24.11 15.89
N HIS A 24 -15.81 22.95 16.06
CA HIS A 24 -17.28 22.81 15.97
C HIS A 24 -17.71 21.33 16.04
N HIS A 25 -18.50 21.05 17.09
CA HIS A 25 -19.56 20.05 17.27
C HIS A 25 -19.42 18.64 16.69
N ALA A 26 -18.99 17.71 17.55
CA ALA A 26 -19.44 16.32 17.51
C ALA A 26 -20.51 16.10 18.60
N ASP A 27 -21.66 15.60 18.17
CA ASP A 27 -22.83 15.23 18.97
C ASP A 27 -22.49 14.10 19.98
N LYS A 28 -22.95 14.27 21.21
CA LYS A 28 -22.73 13.37 22.35
C LYS A 28 -24.08 12.78 22.78
N SER A 29 -24.53 11.75 22.09
CA SER A 29 -25.43 10.74 22.64
C SER A 29 -25.09 9.42 21.96
N SER A 30 -24.66 8.39 22.70
CA SER A 30 -24.13 7.20 22.02
C SER A 30 -23.20 6.25 22.78
N TRP A 31 -22.60 6.61 23.92
CA TRP A 31 -21.73 5.66 24.63
C TRP A 31 -21.86 5.82 26.14
N LYS A 32 -23.04 5.43 26.66
CA LYS A 32 -23.17 5.04 28.06
C LYS A 32 -22.43 3.71 28.21
N ASN A 33 -21.24 3.75 28.81
CA ASN A 33 -20.76 2.82 29.84
C ASN A 33 -19.32 3.18 30.19
N VAL A 34 -19.22 4.27 30.96
CA VAL A 34 -18.07 4.57 31.80
C VAL A 34 -18.16 3.63 33.01
N SER A 35 -17.17 2.76 33.19
CA SER A 35 -16.91 2.11 34.48
C SER A 35 -15.58 2.62 35.04
N THR A 36 -15.70 3.73 35.77
CA THR A 36 -15.07 4.00 37.07
C THR A 36 -13.56 3.75 37.21
N ILE A 37 -12.80 4.84 37.11
CA ILE A 37 -11.52 5.06 37.81
C ILE A 37 -11.84 5.44 39.27
N PRO A 38 -11.18 4.87 40.30
CA PRO A 38 -11.07 5.51 41.60
C PRO A 38 -9.67 6.11 41.85
N PRO A 39 -9.58 7.07 42.79
CA PRO A 39 -8.68 8.20 42.71
C PRO A 39 -7.34 7.99 43.40
N THR A 40 -6.40 8.84 43.01
CA THR A 40 -5.11 9.09 43.66
C THR A 40 -5.27 9.53 45.11
N GLU A 41 -4.70 8.77 46.05
CA GLU A 41 -4.23 9.30 47.32
C GLU A 41 -2.74 8.96 47.50
N THR A 42 -1.99 9.98 47.83
CA THR A 42 -0.57 9.97 48.15
C THR A 42 -0.32 9.29 49.50
N LEU A 43 0.73 8.46 49.61
CA LEU A 43 1.87 8.65 50.52
C LEU A 43 2.82 7.42 50.49
N THR A 44 3.97 7.63 49.84
CA THR A 44 5.35 7.26 50.21
C THR A 44 5.72 5.87 50.79
N PHE A 45 6.80 5.33 50.20
CA PHE A 45 7.77 4.35 50.71
C PHE A 45 7.39 2.85 50.71
N TRP A 46 7.73 2.14 49.63
CA TRP A 46 8.81 1.14 49.70
C TRP A 46 9.35 0.72 48.33
N SER A 47 10.68 0.77 48.22
CA SER A 47 11.59 -0.12 47.50
C SER A 47 11.36 -0.49 46.03
N ALA A 48 12.49 -0.37 45.32
CA ALA A 48 12.89 -1.05 44.09
C ALA A 48 12.43 -0.41 42.78
N ALA A 49 13.44 0.20 42.16
CA ALA A 49 13.72 0.37 40.74
C ALA A 49 12.89 -0.46 39.74
N PHE A 50 13.00 -0.05 38.48
CA PHE A 50 12.62 -0.80 37.29
C PHE A 50 11.16 -0.63 36.84
N TRP A 51 10.88 0.43 36.08
CA TRP A 51 10.97 0.36 34.61
C TRP A 51 10.79 1.76 34.01
N SER A 52 11.91 2.34 33.58
CA SER A 52 11.91 3.29 32.48
C SER A 52 11.46 2.56 31.22
N VAL A 53 10.15 2.50 30.98
CA VAL A 53 9.65 2.25 29.62
C VAL A 53 8.97 3.53 29.18
N LEU A 54 9.79 4.33 28.51
CA LEU A 54 9.38 5.24 27.47
C LEU A 54 8.30 4.51 26.66
N ALA A 55 7.04 4.87 26.84
CA ALA A 55 6.00 4.37 25.96
C ALA A 55 6.43 4.77 24.53
N PRO A 56 6.72 3.82 23.62
CA PRO A 56 6.96 4.21 22.24
C PRO A 56 5.71 4.95 21.81
N ALA A 57 5.91 6.14 21.24
CA ALA A 57 4.83 6.92 20.65
C ALA A 57 3.97 5.94 19.84
N ALA A 58 2.69 5.84 20.20
CA ALA A 58 1.73 5.17 19.36
C ALA A 58 1.83 5.88 18.01
N PHE A 59 2.53 5.24 17.06
CA PHE A 59 2.51 5.66 15.68
C PHE A 59 1.05 5.54 15.30
N ALA A 60 0.37 6.69 15.30
CA ALA A 60 -0.88 6.84 14.61
C ALA A 60 -0.56 6.47 13.16
N VAL A 61 -0.88 5.23 12.78
CA VAL A 61 -0.93 4.84 11.38
C VAL A 61 -2.00 5.74 10.77
N SER A 62 -1.51 6.79 10.12
CA SER A 62 -2.32 7.73 9.37
C SER A 62 -3.18 6.93 8.40
N GLY A 63 -4.49 6.85 8.68
CA GLY A 63 -5.51 6.27 7.81
C GLY A 63 -5.80 7.15 6.60
N GLY A 64 -4.74 7.60 5.92
CA GLY A 64 -4.80 8.54 4.81
C GLY A 64 -3.39 8.76 4.29
N GLY A 65 -2.95 7.90 3.37
CA GLY A 65 -1.66 8.05 2.72
C GLY A 65 -1.26 6.75 2.03
N LEU A 66 -1.60 6.64 0.74
CA LEU A 66 -0.92 5.80 -0.25
C LEU A 66 -0.40 4.47 0.31
N ASP A 67 -1.28 3.48 0.53
CA ASP A 67 -0.99 2.24 1.28
C ASP A 67 0.44 1.69 1.04
N PHE A 68 0.83 1.58 -0.22
CA PHE A 68 2.15 1.16 -0.67
C PHE A 68 2.70 2.01 -1.82
N ALA A 69 2.06 3.14 -2.15
CA ALA A 69 2.41 3.86 -3.36
C ALA A 69 3.81 4.48 -3.26
N GLY A 70 4.61 4.31 -4.32
CA GLY A 70 6.00 4.76 -4.40
C GLY A 70 6.99 4.03 -3.48
N THR A 71 6.56 2.98 -2.78
CA THR A 71 7.43 2.20 -1.89
C THR A 71 8.20 1.12 -2.65
N ASP A 72 9.32 0.68 -2.09
CA ASP A 72 10.05 -0.50 -2.56
C ASP A 72 9.73 -1.70 -1.66
N ILE A 73 9.07 -2.69 -2.25
CA ILE A 73 8.70 -3.97 -1.62
C ILE A 73 9.33 -5.15 -2.35
N SER A 74 10.44 -4.92 -3.06
CA SER A 74 11.14 -5.94 -3.84
C SER A 74 11.53 -7.15 -2.98
N GLY A 75 11.27 -8.35 -3.51
CA GLY A 75 11.61 -9.63 -2.87
C GLY A 75 10.82 -9.97 -1.59
N GLN A 76 9.84 -9.14 -1.21
CA GLN A 76 9.02 -9.38 -0.03
C GLN A 76 7.94 -10.44 -0.30
N ASP A 77 7.47 -11.09 0.76
CA ASP A 77 6.37 -12.04 0.72
C ASP A 77 5.07 -11.42 1.23
N PHE A 78 4.12 -11.26 0.32
CA PHE A 78 2.76 -10.77 0.55
C PHE A 78 1.72 -11.88 0.28
N SER A 79 2.14 -13.13 0.09
CA SER A 79 1.26 -14.22 -0.29
C SER A 79 0.12 -14.43 0.71
N LYS A 80 -1.06 -14.80 0.19
CA LYS A 80 -2.29 -15.07 0.95
C LYS A 80 -2.82 -13.91 1.80
N GLY A 81 -2.24 -12.71 1.68
CA GLY A 81 -2.70 -11.52 2.39
C GLY A 81 -3.97 -10.93 1.79
N ASN A 82 -4.61 -10.03 2.54
CA ASN A 82 -5.76 -9.27 2.08
C ASN A 82 -5.40 -7.79 1.91
N TYR A 83 -5.36 -7.34 0.66
CA TYR A 83 -5.00 -5.98 0.27
C TYR A 83 -6.07 -5.34 -0.61
N LYS A 84 -7.31 -5.84 -0.54
CA LYS A 84 -8.44 -5.35 -1.32
C LYS A 84 -8.53 -3.81 -1.29
N GLY A 85 -8.54 -3.21 -2.47
CA GLY A 85 -8.70 -1.77 -2.68
C GLY A 85 -7.48 -0.92 -2.32
N LYS A 86 -6.32 -1.53 -2.04
CA LYS A 86 -5.12 -0.78 -1.68
C LYS A 86 -4.44 -0.12 -2.87
N ASP A 87 -3.72 0.96 -2.57
CA ASP A 87 -2.95 1.71 -3.56
C ASP A 87 -1.49 1.26 -3.61
N PHE A 88 -1.09 0.71 -4.76
CA PHE A 88 0.26 0.29 -5.14
C PHE A 88 0.81 1.15 -6.30
N THR A 89 0.29 2.36 -6.50
CA THR A 89 0.75 3.26 -7.56
C THR A 89 2.26 3.49 -7.47
N GLN A 90 2.98 3.34 -8.57
CA GLN A 90 4.44 3.53 -8.64
C GLN A 90 5.25 2.65 -7.66
N VAL A 91 4.67 1.55 -7.15
CA VAL A 91 5.41 0.63 -6.28
C VAL A 91 6.54 -0.06 -7.06
N ILE A 92 7.66 -0.32 -6.39
CA ILE A 92 8.73 -1.20 -6.89
C ILE A 92 8.53 -2.57 -6.23
N ALA A 93 7.99 -3.53 -6.96
CA ALA A 93 7.65 -4.87 -6.45
C ALA A 93 8.43 -5.98 -7.17
N LYS A 94 9.72 -5.72 -7.45
CA LYS A 94 10.55 -6.65 -8.21
C LYS A 94 10.72 -7.96 -7.43
N GLY A 95 10.32 -9.09 -8.03
CA GLY A 95 10.43 -10.39 -7.39
C GLY A 95 9.55 -10.58 -6.15
N THR A 96 8.57 -9.70 -5.93
CA THR A 96 7.63 -9.80 -4.80
C THR A 96 6.67 -10.97 -5.00
N ASN A 97 6.28 -11.63 -3.90
CA ASN A 97 5.34 -12.73 -3.94
C ASN A 97 3.94 -12.29 -3.49
N PHE A 98 2.97 -12.26 -4.39
CA PHE A 98 1.55 -12.00 -4.13
C PHE A 98 0.68 -13.27 -4.27
N ALA A 99 1.29 -14.47 -4.29
CA ALA A 99 0.55 -15.68 -4.58
C ALA A 99 -0.64 -15.91 -3.62
N GLY A 100 -1.81 -16.24 -4.17
CA GLY A 100 -3.04 -16.48 -3.39
C GLY A 100 -3.58 -15.27 -2.63
N SER A 101 -3.07 -14.05 -2.87
CA SER A 101 -3.51 -12.85 -2.16
C SER A 101 -4.80 -12.27 -2.73
N ASN A 102 -5.56 -11.56 -1.90
CA ASN A 102 -6.72 -10.78 -2.32
C ASN A 102 -6.30 -9.36 -2.70
N LEU A 103 -6.29 -9.07 -4.00
CA LEU A 103 -5.90 -7.80 -4.61
C LEU A 103 -7.08 -7.16 -5.37
N GLN A 104 -8.32 -7.51 -5.01
CA GLN A 104 -9.51 -6.99 -5.68
C GLN A 104 -9.54 -5.46 -5.65
N GLY A 105 -9.73 -4.83 -6.79
CA GLY A 105 -9.82 -3.36 -6.90
C GLY A 105 -8.54 -2.61 -6.53
N CYS A 106 -7.39 -3.27 -6.44
CA CYS A 106 -6.10 -2.61 -6.20
C CYS A 106 -5.70 -1.71 -7.37
N ARG A 107 -4.94 -0.66 -7.08
CA ARG A 107 -4.35 0.22 -8.10
C ARG A 107 -2.84 -0.02 -8.20
N PHE A 108 -2.38 -0.59 -9.30
CA PHE A 108 -0.97 -0.78 -9.64
C PHE A 108 -0.48 0.22 -10.71
N TYR A 109 -1.11 1.39 -10.82
CA TYR A 109 -0.78 2.38 -11.84
C TYR A 109 0.74 2.71 -11.83
N LYS A 110 1.42 2.53 -12.96
CA LYS A 110 2.88 2.75 -13.07
C LYS A 110 3.76 1.89 -12.14
N ALA A 111 3.28 0.75 -11.67
CA ALA A 111 4.05 -0.15 -10.83
C ALA A 111 5.13 -0.93 -11.62
N TYR A 112 6.26 -1.20 -10.97
CA TYR A 112 7.32 -2.07 -11.48
C TYR A 112 7.13 -3.49 -10.90
N LEU A 113 6.47 -4.36 -11.67
CA LEU A 113 6.07 -5.73 -11.29
C LEU A 113 6.96 -6.80 -11.94
N VAL A 114 8.24 -6.49 -12.12
CA VAL A 114 9.21 -7.36 -12.78
C VAL A 114 9.46 -8.62 -11.94
N ASN A 115 9.34 -9.80 -12.53
CA ASN A 115 9.45 -11.11 -11.86
C ASN A 115 8.49 -11.31 -10.67
N THR A 116 7.40 -10.55 -10.59
CA THR A 116 6.42 -10.67 -9.52
C THR A 116 5.58 -11.94 -9.66
N ASN A 117 5.21 -12.56 -8.54
CA ASN A 117 4.35 -13.73 -8.54
C ASN A 117 2.90 -13.37 -8.17
N PHE A 118 1.96 -13.47 -9.11
CA PHE A 118 0.51 -13.33 -8.88
C PHE A 118 -0.25 -14.65 -8.99
N ASP A 119 0.44 -15.79 -8.89
CA ASP A 119 -0.19 -17.10 -9.02
C ASP A 119 -1.33 -17.28 -7.99
N ASP A 120 -2.48 -17.78 -8.42
CA ASP A 120 -3.68 -17.97 -7.60
C ASP A 120 -4.23 -16.67 -6.95
N ALA A 121 -3.73 -15.48 -7.33
CA ALA A 121 -4.17 -14.21 -6.77
C ALA A 121 -5.53 -13.78 -7.34
N ASP A 122 -6.23 -12.95 -6.56
CA ASP A 122 -7.50 -12.35 -6.94
C ASP A 122 -7.31 -10.88 -7.33
N LEU A 123 -7.20 -10.60 -8.62
CA LEU A 123 -7.03 -9.28 -9.22
C LEU A 123 -8.34 -8.70 -9.77
N ARG A 124 -9.51 -9.22 -9.40
CA ARG A 124 -10.78 -8.76 -9.98
C ARG A 124 -10.96 -7.25 -9.81
N GLY A 125 -11.22 -6.57 -10.91
CA GLY A 125 -11.37 -5.11 -10.96
C GLY A 125 -10.11 -4.30 -10.62
N ALA A 126 -8.92 -4.91 -10.56
CA ALA A 126 -7.67 -4.19 -10.33
C ALA A 126 -7.26 -3.37 -11.57
N SER A 127 -6.55 -2.27 -11.36
CA SER A 127 -5.93 -1.49 -12.44
C SER A 127 -4.43 -1.78 -12.48
N LEU A 128 -3.95 -2.33 -13.60
CA LEU A 128 -2.54 -2.59 -13.93
C LEU A 128 -2.09 -1.75 -15.13
N GLU A 129 -2.58 -0.53 -15.22
CA GLU A 129 -2.25 0.43 -16.27
C GLU A 129 -0.81 0.97 -16.13
N ASP A 130 -0.13 1.17 -17.26
CA ASP A 130 1.27 1.64 -17.34
C ASP A 130 2.27 0.82 -16.50
N THR A 131 2.01 -0.47 -16.25
CA THR A 131 2.89 -1.34 -15.45
C THR A 131 4.03 -1.94 -16.27
N SER A 132 5.08 -2.41 -15.60
CA SER A 132 6.05 -3.35 -16.19
C SER A 132 5.84 -4.73 -15.58
N MET A 133 5.59 -5.75 -16.42
CA MET A 133 5.27 -7.11 -15.99
C MET A 133 6.25 -8.16 -16.55
N ASP A 134 7.45 -7.73 -16.93
CA ASP A 134 8.49 -8.63 -17.45
C ASP A 134 8.78 -9.77 -16.47
N GLY A 135 8.54 -11.00 -16.91
CA GLY A 135 8.73 -12.20 -16.09
C GLY A 135 7.68 -12.42 -14.99
N ALA A 136 6.59 -11.64 -14.96
CA ALA A 136 5.51 -11.81 -13.99
C ALA A 136 4.71 -13.10 -14.26
N SER A 137 4.33 -13.80 -13.19
CA SER A 137 3.52 -15.03 -13.23
C SER A 137 2.07 -14.70 -12.91
N LEU A 138 1.12 -15.15 -13.73
CA LEU A 138 -0.33 -15.01 -13.50
C LEU A 138 -1.06 -16.37 -13.59
N ARG A 139 -0.44 -17.46 -13.14
CA ARG A 139 -1.11 -18.77 -13.22
C ARG A 139 -2.34 -18.81 -12.32
N ASN A 140 -3.45 -19.34 -12.83
CA ASN A 140 -4.71 -19.46 -12.07
C ASN A 140 -5.24 -18.13 -11.49
N THR A 141 -4.77 -16.99 -11.98
CA THR A 141 -5.16 -15.69 -11.44
C THR A 141 -6.59 -15.34 -11.86
N MET A 142 -7.38 -14.81 -10.94
CA MET A 142 -8.71 -14.26 -11.26
C MET A 142 -8.57 -12.78 -11.59
N ALA A 143 -8.61 -12.42 -12.87
CA ALA A 143 -8.44 -11.05 -13.34
C ALA A 143 -9.69 -10.46 -13.99
N ALA A 144 -10.87 -10.98 -13.64
CA ALA A 144 -12.12 -10.53 -14.23
C ALA A 144 -12.37 -9.02 -13.99
N GLY A 145 -12.70 -8.29 -15.06
CA GLY A 145 -12.91 -6.83 -15.02
C GLY A 145 -11.66 -5.99 -14.74
N ALA A 146 -10.46 -6.58 -14.72
CA ALA A 146 -9.21 -5.85 -14.52
C ALA A 146 -8.78 -5.06 -15.76
N TYR A 147 -7.95 -4.03 -15.56
CA TYR A 147 -7.42 -3.18 -16.63
C TYR A 147 -5.93 -3.46 -16.80
N PHE A 148 -5.51 -3.83 -18.02
CA PHE A 148 -4.12 -4.11 -18.33
C PHE A 148 -3.56 -3.13 -19.35
N SER A 149 -2.26 -2.86 -19.28
CA SER A 149 -1.49 -2.27 -20.38
C SER A 149 -0.90 -3.33 -21.30
N ALA A 150 -0.20 -2.91 -22.36
CA ALA A 150 0.48 -3.81 -23.28
C ALA A 150 1.56 -4.69 -22.62
N SER A 151 2.01 -4.32 -21.41
CA SER A 151 2.96 -5.06 -20.58
C SER A 151 2.53 -6.49 -20.22
N ILE A 152 1.24 -6.81 -20.30
CA ILE A 152 0.76 -8.19 -20.11
C ILE A 152 1.38 -9.17 -21.13
N LEU A 153 1.84 -8.69 -22.28
CA LEU A 153 2.57 -9.49 -23.27
C LEU A 153 3.96 -9.91 -22.79
N ASP A 154 4.53 -9.21 -21.81
CA ASP A 154 5.85 -9.50 -21.24
C ASP A 154 5.76 -10.46 -20.03
N ALA A 155 4.53 -10.81 -19.62
CA ALA A 155 4.32 -11.82 -18.59
C ALA A 155 4.88 -13.17 -19.07
N LYS A 156 5.49 -13.92 -18.15
CA LYS A 156 6.07 -15.22 -18.50
C LYS A 156 5.03 -16.32 -18.65
N ASP A 157 3.89 -16.19 -17.98
CA ASP A 157 2.94 -17.29 -17.83
C ASP A 157 1.53 -16.77 -17.48
N LEU A 158 0.58 -17.07 -18.37
CA LEU A 158 -0.84 -16.74 -18.26
C LEU A 158 -1.74 -18.00 -18.15
N THR A 159 -1.15 -19.16 -17.87
CA THR A 159 -1.85 -20.45 -17.87
C THR A 159 -3.03 -20.42 -16.88
N ASN A 160 -4.22 -20.77 -17.36
CA ASN A 160 -5.45 -20.88 -16.56
C ASN A 160 -5.87 -19.57 -15.86
N ALA A 161 -5.39 -18.41 -16.32
CA ALA A 161 -5.84 -17.10 -15.87
C ALA A 161 -7.23 -16.77 -16.43
N ASP A 162 -8.10 -16.19 -15.61
CA ASP A 162 -9.43 -15.74 -16.03
C ASP A 162 -9.42 -14.24 -16.32
N PHE A 163 -9.61 -13.88 -17.60
CA PHE A 163 -9.67 -12.51 -18.09
C PHE A 163 -11.10 -12.07 -18.47
N THR A 164 -12.14 -12.69 -17.90
CA THR A 164 -13.53 -12.35 -18.21
C THR A 164 -13.79 -10.85 -17.99
N ASP A 165 -14.30 -10.16 -19.00
CA ASP A 165 -14.54 -8.70 -18.97
C ASP A 165 -13.30 -7.82 -18.69
N ALA A 166 -12.08 -8.39 -18.77
CA ALA A 166 -10.86 -7.62 -18.62
C ALA A 166 -10.63 -6.69 -19.83
N GLN A 167 -10.04 -5.54 -19.57
CA GLN A 167 -9.79 -4.52 -20.58
C GLN A 167 -8.32 -4.50 -20.98
N PHE A 168 -8.09 -4.51 -22.29
CA PHE A 168 -6.76 -4.48 -22.90
C PHE A 168 -6.68 -3.37 -23.96
N PRO A 169 -5.48 -2.87 -24.28
CA PRO A 169 -5.31 -2.00 -25.43
C PRO A 169 -5.68 -2.73 -26.73
N LEU A 170 -6.29 -2.01 -27.68
CA LEU A 170 -6.82 -2.58 -28.93
C LEU A 170 -5.81 -3.44 -29.72
N LYS A 171 -4.51 -3.10 -29.65
CA LYS A 171 -3.45 -3.83 -30.38
C LYS A 171 -2.92 -5.05 -29.64
N THR A 172 -3.19 -5.16 -28.34
CA THR A 172 -2.64 -6.17 -27.44
C THR A 172 -3.43 -7.48 -27.51
N LEU A 173 -4.75 -7.41 -27.63
CA LEU A 173 -5.62 -8.61 -27.61
C LEU A 173 -5.27 -9.65 -28.71
N PRO A 174 -5.04 -9.28 -29.99
CA PRO A 174 -4.64 -10.25 -31.00
C PRO A 174 -3.31 -10.93 -30.70
N GLN A 175 -2.38 -10.22 -30.06
CA GLN A 175 -1.06 -10.75 -29.70
C GLN A 175 -1.16 -11.72 -28.51
N LEU A 176 -2.02 -11.45 -27.54
CA LEU A 176 -2.32 -12.37 -26.43
C LEU A 176 -2.88 -13.70 -26.96
N CYS A 177 -3.85 -13.64 -27.88
CA CYS A 177 -4.48 -14.83 -28.47
C CYS A 177 -3.54 -15.73 -29.29
N MET A 178 -2.36 -15.22 -29.66
CA MET A 178 -1.31 -15.96 -30.39
C MET A 178 -0.30 -16.63 -29.47
N ARG A 179 -0.35 -16.40 -28.15
CA ARG A 179 0.60 -17.01 -27.21
C ARG A 179 0.27 -18.48 -26.95
N ASP A 180 1.30 -19.29 -26.75
CA ASP A 180 1.17 -20.73 -26.51
C ASP A 180 0.61 -21.08 -25.11
N ASP A 181 0.76 -20.17 -24.13
CA ASP A 181 0.27 -20.34 -22.75
C ASP A 181 -1.20 -19.93 -22.56
N VAL A 182 -1.83 -19.39 -23.62
CA VAL A 182 -3.25 -19.01 -23.63
C VAL A 182 -4.07 -20.19 -24.15
N THR A 183 -4.40 -21.11 -23.24
CA THR A 183 -5.21 -22.30 -23.50
C THR A 183 -6.51 -22.30 -22.68
N ASP A 184 -7.45 -23.17 -23.07
CA ASP A 184 -8.66 -23.48 -22.30
C ASP A 184 -9.42 -22.23 -21.82
N ILE A 185 -9.60 -22.09 -20.50
CA ILE A 185 -10.31 -20.97 -19.88
C ILE A 185 -9.68 -19.61 -20.19
N THR A 186 -8.35 -19.52 -20.30
CA THR A 186 -7.67 -18.26 -20.62
C THR A 186 -8.06 -17.80 -22.02
N ARG A 187 -8.13 -18.73 -22.96
CA ARG A 187 -8.52 -18.44 -24.34
C ARG A 187 -10.00 -18.06 -24.46
N GLU A 188 -10.86 -18.78 -23.75
CA GLU A 188 -12.30 -18.50 -23.71
C GLU A 188 -12.61 -17.14 -23.09
N SER A 189 -11.99 -16.83 -21.94
CA SER A 189 -12.20 -15.57 -21.22
C SER A 189 -11.71 -14.33 -21.99
N LEU A 190 -10.65 -14.49 -22.80
CA LEU A 190 -10.17 -13.46 -23.72
C LEU A 190 -11.03 -13.29 -24.98
N MET A 191 -12.03 -14.16 -25.20
CA MET A 191 -12.85 -14.20 -26.42
C MET A 191 -12.02 -14.27 -27.71
N CYS A 192 -10.96 -15.07 -27.69
CA CYS A 192 -10.10 -15.24 -28.86
C CYS A 192 -10.88 -15.89 -30.03
N PRO A 193 -10.64 -15.47 -31.28
CA PRO A 193 -11.27 -16.04 -32.46
C PRO A 193 -10.76 -17.45 -32.81
#